data_AF-D7E2F2-F1
#
_entry.id   AF-D7E2F2-F1
#
_cell.length_a   1.000
_cell.length_b   1.000
_cell.length_c   1.000
_cell.angle_alpha   90.00
_cell.angle_beta   90.00
_cell.angle_gamma   90.00
#
_symmetry.space_group_name_H-M   'P 1'
#
loop_
_entity.id
_entity.type
_entity.pdbx_description
1 polymer ?
#
loop_
_entity_poly.entity_id
_entity_poly.type
_entity_poly.pdbx_seq_one_letter_code
_entity_poly.pdbx_strand_id
1 'polypeptide(L)' 'MPKCQDFLVCGISTQLKEYISDFDEIVSPGDDDFQSSGLVSQSVIRLSCLTVIARNNIIGSISTERHK' A
#
# COMPACT_ATOMS: atom_id res chain seq x y z
N MET A 1 -3.68 4.32 20.38
CA MET A 1 -3.14 2.95 20.22
C MET A 1 -4.24 2.10 19.60
N PRO A 2 -3.97 1.38 18.49
CA PRO A 2 -4.97 0.49 17.88
C PRO A 2 -5.48 -0.49 18.94
N LYS A 3 -6.79 -0.80 18.95
CA LYS A 3 -7.32 -1.83 19.85
C LYS A 3 -6.88 -3.20 19.34
N CYS A 4 -6.97 -4.21 20.20
CA CYS A 4 -6.71 -5.59 19.79
C CYS A 4 -7.53 -5.91 18.53
N GLN A 5 -6.86 -6.32 17.44
CA GLN A 5 -7.40 -6.66 16.11
C GLN A 5 -7.58 -5.52 15.08
N ASP A 6 -7.19 -4.28 15.39
CA ASP A 6 -7.11 -3.22 14.38
C ASP A 6 -5.80 -3.33 13.56
N PHE A 7 -5.85 -2.89 12.30
CA PHE A 7 -4.69 -2.79 11.42
C PHE A 7 -4.34 -1.33 11.14
N LEU A 8 -3.04 -1.02 11.16
CA LEU A 8 -2.51 0.21 10.59
C LEU A 8 -2.27 -0.03 9.09
N VAL A 9 -2.89 0.78 8.25
CA VAL A 9 -2.79 0.68 6.78
C VAL A 9 -2.37 2.00 6.17
N CYS A 10 -1.82 1.94 4.96
CA CYS A 10 -1.51 3.09 4.12
C CYS A 10 -2.41 3.15 2.88
N GLY A 11 -2.59 4.34 2.32
CA GLY A 11 -3.27 4.52 1.04
C GLY A 11 -2.41 4.07 -0.14
N ILE A 12 -3.06 3.56 -1.20
CA ILE A 12 -2.42 3.30 -2.50
C ILE A 12 -3.19 4.09 -3.57
N SER A 13 -2.46 4.77 -4.46
CA SER A 13 -3.06 5.65 -5.47
C SER A 13 -2.31 5.57 -6.79
N THR A 14 -3.02 5.70 -7.90
CA THR A 14 -2.42 5.89 -9.23
C THR A 14 -2.00 7.35 -9.49
N GLN A 15 -2.31 8.27 -8.57
CA GLN A 15 -1.96 9.68 -8.67
C GLN A 15 -0.52 9.95 -8.21
N LEU A 16 0.44 9.70 -9.11
CA LEU A 16 1.88 9.83 -8.81
C LEU A 16 2.33 11.26 -8.47
N LYS A 17 1.52 12.28 -8.78
CA LYS A 17 1.78 13.69 -8.43
C LYS A 17 1.83 13.94 -6.91
N GLU A 18 1.28 13.02 -6.11
CA GLU A 18 1.22 13.13 -4.65
C GLU A 18 2.39 12.42 -3.95
N TYR A 19 3.32 11.84 -4.72
CA TYR A 19 4.49 11.15 -4.22
C TYR A 19 5.44 12.08 -3.47
N ILE A 20 5.83 11.67 -2.27
CA ILE A 20 6.88 12.31 -1.48
C ILE A 20 8.15 11.46 -1.52
N SER A 21 9.22 12.03 -2.07
CA SER A 21 10.54 11.37 -2.12
C SER A 21 11.01 10.92 -0.75
N ASP A 22 11.64 9.74 -0.71
CA ASP A 22 12.24 9.14 0.49
C ASP A 22 11.24 8.86 1.62
N PHE A 23 9.94 8.89 1.31
CA PHE A 23 8.88 8.66 2.28
C PHE A 23 7.74 7.79 1.73
N ASP A 24 7.26 8.08 0.53
CA ASP A 24 6.35 7.19 -0.18
C ASP A 24 7.15 6.21 -1.06
N GLU A 25 6.50 5.15 -1.56
CA GLU A 25 7.13 4.15 -2.43
C GLU A 25 6.37 4.06 -3.76
N ILE A 26 7.09 4.09 -4.90
CA ILE A 26 6.50 3.87 -6.22
C ILE A 26 6.49 2.38 -6.52
N VAL A 27 5.32 1.90 -6.93
CA VAL A 27 5.10 0.54 -7.44
C VAL A 27 5.01 0.61 -8.96
N SER A 28 6.00 0.06 -9.65
CA SER A 28 6.13 0.10 -11.11
C SER A 28 5.75 -1.24 -11.75
N PRO A 29 5.24 -1.25 -13.00
CA PRO A 29 4.94 -2.49 -13.72
C PRO A 29 6.11 -3.46 -13.90
N GLY A 30 7.34 -2.98 -13.73
CA GLY A 30 8.56 -3.78 -13.80
C GLY A 30 8.97 -4.42 -12.46
N ASP A 31 8.27 -4.14 -11.36
CA ASP A 31 8.56 -4.75 -10.07
C ASP A 31 8.07 -6.21 -10.06
N ASP A 32 8.87 -7.10 -9.47
CA ASP A 32 8.62 -8.55 -9.48
C ASP A 32 7.23 -8.92 -8.92
N ASP A 33 6.74 -8.16 -7.94
CA ASP A 33 5.46 -8.38 -7.29
C ASP A 33 4.30 -7.54 -7.86
N PHE A 34 4.55 -6.72 -8.91
CA PHE A 34 3.49 -5.90 -9.51
C PHE A 34 2.35 -6.76 -10.06
N GLN A 35 2.67 -7.83 -10.77
CA GLN A 35 1.66 -8.72 -11.37
C GLN A 35 0.80 -9.42 -10.31
N SER A 36 1.40 -9.84 -9.20
CA SER A 36 0.69 -10.51 -8.11
C SER A 36 -0.07 -9.53 -7.20
N SER A 37 0.28 -8.24 -7.23
CA SER A 37 -0.35 -7.18 -6.42
C SER A 37 -1.82 -6.92 -6.73
N GLY A 38 -2.27 -7.23 -7.95
CA GLY A 38 -3.59 -6.85 -8.47
C GLY A 38 -3.73 -5.36 -8.85
N LEU A 39 -2.65 -4.57 -8.78
CA LEU A 39 -2.63 -3.20 -9.28
C LEU A 39 -2.70 -3.19 -10.80
N VAL A 40 -3.50 -2.28 -11.34
CA VAL A 40 -3.76 -2.18 -12.79
C VAL A 40 -2.82 -1.22 -13.53
N SER A 41 -2.11 -0.36 -12.79
CA SER A 41 -1.16 0.61 -13.33
C SER A 41 -0.12 1.00 -12.28
N GLN A 42 0.94 1.68 -12.73
CA GLN A 42 1.93 2.30 -11.83
C GLN A 42 1.20 3.11 -10.75
N SER A 43 1.62 2.90 -9.50
CA SER A 43 0.94 3.43 -8.32
C SER A 43 1.96 3.90 -7.29
N VAL A 44 1.49 4.64 -6.28
CA VAL A 44 2.27 5.06 -5.12
C VAL A 44 1.65 4.48 -3.84
N ILE A 45 2.46 3.83 -3.03
CA ILE A 45 2.16 3.46 -1.65
C ILE A 45 2.45 4.69 -0.79
N ARG A 46 1.40 5.24 -0.16
CA ARG A 46 1.44 6.54 0.51
C ARG A 46 1.63 6.35 2.01
N LEU A 47 2.86 6.29 2.50
CA LEU A 47 3.16 6.32 3.94
C LEU A 47 2.80 7.68 4.56
N SER A 48 2.66 8.70 3.74
CA SER A 48 2.04 9.98 4.09
C SER A 48 0.54 9.92 4.38
N CYS A 49 -0.13 8.80 4.07
CA CYS A 49 -1.56 8.61 4.25
C CYS A 49 -1.82 7.33 5.06
N LEU A 50 -1.73 7.45 6.39
CA LEU A 50 -1.95 6.34 7.31
C LEU A 50 -3.31 6.42 8.00
N THR A 51 -3.93 5.27 8.21
CA THR A 51 -5.17 5.17 8.99
C THR A 51 -5.26 3.81 9.72
N VAL A 52 -6.14 3.75 10.71
CA VAL A 52 -6.44 2.52 11.46
C VAL A 52 -7.79 2.00 11.02
N ILE A 53 -7.86 0.74 10.61
CA ILE A 53 -9.10 0.07 10.22
C ILE A 53 -9.30 -1.22 11.03
N ALA A 54 -10.57 -1.60 11.24
CA ALA A 54 -10.88 -2.90 11.82
C ALA A 54 -10.53 -4.04 10.84
N ARG A 55 -10.06 -5.18 11.36
CA ARG A 55 -9.75 -6.40 10.57
C ARG A 55 -10.84 -6.77 9.57
N ASN A 56 -12.10 -6.64 9.95
CA ASN A 56 -13.23 -7.06 9.13
C ASN A 56 -13.41 -6.21 7.85
N ASN A 57 -12.70 -5.09 7.73
CA ASN A 57 -12.69 -4.27 6.53
C ASN A 57 -11.63 -4.72 5.50
N ILE A 58 -10.78 -5.69 5.85
CA ILE A 58 -9.77 -6.23 4.94
C ILE A 58 -10.37 -7.40 4.16
N ILE A 59 -10.44 -7.22 2.84
CA ILE A 59 -11.05 -8.19 1.92
C ILE A 59 -10.02 -9.05 1.16
N GLY A 60 -8.71 -8.83 1.38
CA GLY A 60 -7.65 -9.55 0.67
C GLY A 60 -6.24 -9.08 1.04
N SER A 61 -5.26 -9.50 0.23
CA SER A 61 -3.84 -9.16 0.37
C SER A 61 -3.23 -8.82 -0.98
N ILE A 62 -2.23 -7.94 -1.00
CA ILE A 62 -1.56 -7.44 -2.21
C ILE A 62 -0.33 -8.30 -2.54
N SER A 63 0.70 -8.30 -1.68
CA SER A 63 1.90 -9.14 -1.85
C SER A 63 2.68 -9.20 -0.54
N THR A 64 3.40 -10.29 -0.29
CA THR A 64 4.30 -10.43 0.88
C THR A 64 5.72 -9.95 0.60
N GLU A 65 6.06 -9.65 -0.66
CA GLU A 65 7.47 -9.53 -1.09
C GLU A 65 8.10 -8.15 -0.86
N ARG A 66 7.31 -7.09 -0.64
CA ARG A 66 7.82 -5.73 -0.36
C ARG A 66 8.24 -5.46 1.10
N HIS A 67 8.19 -6.49 1.96
CA HIS A 67 8.54 -6.37 3.38
C HIS A 67 9.96 -6.89 3.70
N LYS A 68 10.95 -6.65 2.83
CA LYS A 68 12.36 -7.01 3.09
C LYS A 68 13.16 -5.84 3.65
#